data_AF-F0GTT5-F1
#
_entry.id   AF-F0GTT5-F1
#
_cell.length_a   1.000
_cell.length_b   1.000
_cell.length_c   1.000
_cell.angle_alpha   90.00
_cell.angle_beta   90.00
_cell.angle_gamma   90.00
#
_symmetry.space_group_name_H-M   'P 1'
#
loop_
_entity.id
_entity.type
_entity.pdbx_description
1 polymer ?
#
loop_
_entity_poly.entity_id
_entity_poly.type
_entity_poly.pdbx_seq_one_letter_code
_entity_poly.pdbx_strand_id
1 'polypeptide(L)'
;MSGKLIKIYEDSSLELSYKDPKNLRKALVENSSDKDTLKEIKFIISCGDDLTKLRLLVTLSPIFIASFDSSEVELSYFREKIEESNFSYGLYPNFFSFNENTYRKFYSGNEIKEDIYLTEDRDITFSLNPLDDKYILALAYLLNKLIIDDCNREKLTDYFAKIRDDIVINGRRSILANGIQAFYLSKYVVVWMLIFCEGLMETYEDARFFLNPIYEKINKLKRACD
;
A
#
# COMPACT_ATOMS: atom_id res chain seq x y z
N MET A 1 -15.86 7.39 -6.36
CA MET A 1 -15.37 6.92 -5.05
C MET A 1 -15.05 8.15 -4.19
N SER A 2 -15.02 8.04 -2.87
CA SER A 2 -14.34 8.99 -1.97
C SER A 2 -13.37 8.19 -1.12
N GLY A 3 -12.07 8.39 -1.31
CA GLY A 3 -11.03 7.94 -0.39
C GLY A 3 -10.59 9.10 0.50
N LYS A 4 -9.81 8.80 1.54
CA LYS A 4 -9.15 9.83 2.35
C LYS A 4 -7.65 9.56 2.39
N LEU A 5 -6.86 10.62 2.31
CA LEU A 5 -5.45 10.61 2.63
C LEU A 5 -5.27 11.36 3.93
N ILE A 6 -4.59 10.76 4.90
CA ILE A 6 -4.18 11.44 6.13
C ILE A 6 -2.65 11.54 6.10
N LYS A 7 -2.12 12.76 6.19
CA LYS A 7 -0.70 13.03 6.37
C LYS A 7 -0.48 13.36 7.84
N ILE A 8 0.37 12.61 8.53
CA ILE A 8 0.65 12.77 9.96
C ILE A 8 2.04 13.41 10.11
N TYR A 9 2.06 14.59 10.72
CA TYR A 9 3.26 15.36 11.04
C TYR A 9 3.59 15.22 12.54
N GLU A 10 4.72 15.75 12.97
CA GLU A 10 5.14 15.74 14.39
C GLU A 10 4.07 16.28 15.34
N ASP A 11 3.47 17.43 15.00
CA ASP A 11 2.53 18.14 15.89
C ASP A 11 1.10 18.23 15.35
N SER A 12 0.83 17.65 14.18
CA SER A 12 -0.48 17.82 13.51
C SER A 12 -0.80 16.72 12.51
N SER A 13 -2.03 16.71 12.01
CA SER A 13 -2.44 15.85 10.90
C SER A 13 -3.26 16.63 9.88
N LEU A 14 -3.04 16.35 8.59
CA LEU A 14 -3.83 16.87 7.48
C LEU A 14 -4.67 15.74 6.88
N GLU A 15 -6.00 15.88 6.90
CA GLU A 15 -6.92 14.97 6.23
C GLU A 15 -7.41 15.56 4.91
N LEU A 16 -7.23 14.83 3.83
CA LEU A 16 -7.67 15.18 2.48
C LEU A 16 -8.63 14.12 1.96
N SER A 17 -9.90 14.48 1.81
CA SER A 17 -10.87 13.66 1.09
C SER A 17 -10.65 13.84 -0.41
N TYR A 18 -10.65 12.74 -1.18
CA TYR A 18 -10.46 12.79 -2.62
C TYR A 18 -11.32 11.76 -3.35
N LYS A 19 -11.77 12.12 -4.57
CA LYS A 19 -12.59 11.21 -5.38
C LYS A 19 -11.80 10.35 -6.36
N ASP A 20 -10.69 10.90 -6.82
CA ASP A 20 -9.79 10.32 -7.81
C ASP A 20 -8.40 10.97 -7.66
N PRO A 21 -7.36 10.42 -8.32
CA PRO A 21 -6.00 10.96 -8.25
C PRO A 21 -5.85 12.40 -8.77
N LYS A 22 -6.66 12.86 -9.72
CA LYS A 22 -6.63 14.25 -10.24
C LYS A 22 -7.15 15.22 -9.19
N ASN A 23 -8.22 14.85 -8.50
CA ASN A 23 -8.78 15.62 -7.40
C ASN A 23 -7.84 15.65 -6.20
N LEU A 24 -7.19 14.52 -5.85
CA LEU A 24 -6.16 14.49 -4.81
C LEU A 24 -4.99 15.42 -5.12
N ARG A 25 -4.52 15.45 -6.38
CA ARG A 25 -3.46 16.37 -6.81
C ARG A 25 -3.81 17.83 -6.54
N LYS A 26 -5.04 18.25 -6.83
CA LYS A 26 -5.50 19.61 -6.54
C LYS A 26 -5.44 19.89 -5.04
N ALA A 27 -5.97 18.98 -4.23
CA ALA A 27 -5.95 19.10 -2.77
C ALA A 27 -4.53 19.19 -2.19
N LEU A 28 -3.57 18.42 -2.70
CA LEU A 28 -2.17 18.49 -2.28
C LEU A 28 -1.51 19.82 -2.64
N VAL A 29 -1.83 20.39 -3.81
CA VAL A 29 -1.32 21.72 -4.21
C VAL A 29 -1.89 22.83 -3.34
N GLU A 30 -3.16 22.74 -2.96
CA GLU A 30 -3.85 23.73 -2.12
C GLU A 30 -3.44 23.65 -0.65
N ASN A 31 -2.94 22.50 -0.19
CA ASN A 31 -2.58 22.23 1.20
C ASN A 31 -1.10 21.86 1.33
N SER A 32 -0.22 22.55 0.58
CA SER A 32 1.21 22.28 0.65
C SER A 32 1.73 22.46 2.06
N SER A 33 2.46 21.46 2.54
CA SER A 33 2.94 21.36 3.91
C SER A 33 4.41 20.94 3.91
N ASP A 34 5.06 21.19 5.04
CA ASP A 34 6.47 20.86 5.20
C ASP A 34 6.68 19.34 5.17
N LYS A 35 7.55 18.90 4.26
CA LYS A 35 7.90 17.49 4.11
C LYS A 35 8.77 17.01 5.27
N ASP A 36 9.57 17.89 5.85
CA ASP A 36 10.61 17.51 6.83
C ASP A 36 10.01 17.05 8.16
N THR A 37 8.76 17.43 8.44
CA THR A 37 8.03 17.03 9.64
C THR A 37 7.05 15.87 9.40
N LEU A 38 6.90 15.38 8.17
CA LEU A 38 5.99 14.27 7.85
C LEU A 38 6.54 12.96 8.43
N LYS A 39 5.73 12.26 9.21
CA LYS A 39 6.10 10.98 9.86
C LYS A 39 5.40 9.76 9.26
N GLU A 40 4.17 9.93 8.77
CA GLU A 40 3.38 8.83 8.24
C GLU A 40 2.33 9.35 7.26
N ILE A 41 1.98 8.52 6.29
CA ILE A 41 0.78 8.70 5.47
C ILE A 41 -0.17 7.53 5.66
N LYS A 42 -1.48 7.80 5.62
CA LYS A 42 -2.53 6.79 5.67
C LYS A 42 -3.49 6.97 4.52
N PHE A 43 -3.76 5.90 3.78
CA PHE A 43 -4.87 5.82 2.85
C PHE A 43 -6.05 5.14 3.51
N ILE A 44 -7.21 5.78 3.49
CA ILE A 44 -8.48 5.24 3.99
C ILE A 44 -9.37 4.93 2.79
N ILE A 45 -9.70 3.65 2.63
CA ILE A 45 -10.47 3.11 1.50
C ILE A 45 -11.70 2.40 2.05
N SER A 46 -12.89 2.80 1.61
CA SER A 46 -14.10 2.06 1.96
C SER A 46 -14.07 0.65 1.38
N CYS A 47 -14.14 -0.36 2.25
CA CYS A 47 -14.19 -1.75 1.85
C CYS A 47 -15.53 -2.05 1.18
N GLY A 48 -16.62 -1.55 1.77
CA GLY A 48 -17.98 -1.98 1.47
C GLY A 48 -18.28 -3.35 2.09
N ASP A 49 -19.29 -4.04 1.56
CA ASP A 49 -19.74 -5.33 2.10
C ASP A 49 -18.84 -6.50 1.71
N ASP A 50 -18.12 -6.37 0.60
CA ASP A 50 -17.15 -7.36 0.13
C ASP A 50 -15.72 -7.04 0.62
N LEU A 51 -15.07 -8.06 1.17
CA LEU A 51 -13.70 -8.00 1.67
C LEU A 51 -12.64 -8.25 0.59
N THR A 52 -13.02 -8.43 -0.68
CA THR A 52 -12.05 -8.58 -1.79
C THR A 52 -11.08 -7.41 -1.87
N LYS A 53 -11.51 -6.17 -1.63
CA LYS A 53 -10.59 -5.02 -1.60
C LYS A 53 -9.51 -5.16 -0.54
N LEU A 54 -9.90 -5.55 0.67
CA LEU A 54 -8.97 -5.79 1.79
C LEU A 54 -8.01 -6.93 1.47
N ARG A 55 -8.53 -8.08 1.02
CA ARG A 55 -7.72 -9.25 0.66
C ARG A 55 -6.74 -8.96 -0.47
N LEU A 56 -7.18 -8.25 -1.50
CA LEU A 56 -6.32 -7.89 -2.62
C LEU A 56 -5.25 -6.88 -2.18
N LEU A 57 -5.61 -5.89 -1.36
CA LEU A 57 -4.63 -4.95 -0.82
C LEU A 57 -3.57 -5.67 0.04
N VAL A 58 -3.99 -6.59 0.90
CA VAL A 58 -3.09 -7.44 1.70
C VAL A 58 -2.16 -8.25 0.78
N THR A 59 -2.71 -8.86 -0.26
CA THR A 59 -1.96 -9.63 -1.28
C THR A 59 -0.87 -8.79 -1.93
N LEU A 60 -1.19 -7.55 -2.32
CA LEU A 60 -0.27 -6.65 -3.01
C LEU A 60 0.61 -5.83 -2.05
N SER A 61 0.34 -5.85 -0.75
CA SER A 61 1.06 -5.05 0.25
C SER A 61 2.59 -5.22 0.22
N PRO A 62 3.17 -6.42 0.03
CA PRO A 62 4.63 -6.54 -0.02
C PRO A 62 5.21 -5.76 -1.20
N ILE A 63 4.49 -5.69 -2.32
CA ILE A 63 4.89 -4.96 -3.51
C ILE A 63 4.87 -3.45 -3.25
N PHE A 64 3.78 -2.95 -2.64
CA PHE A 64 3.66 -1.53 -2.33
C PHE A 64 4.68 -1.07 -1.30
N ILE A 65 4.84 -1.80 -0.19
CA ILE A 65 5.77 -1.44 0.89
C ILE A 65 7.20 -1.32 0.33
N ALA A 66 7.68 -2.33 -0.40
CA ALA A 66 9.01 -2.29 -0.97
C ALA A 66 9.16 -1.21 -2.05
N SER A 67 8.18 -1.06 -2.94
CA SER A 67 8.30 -0.11 -4.06
C SER A 67 8.27 1.34 -3.60
N PHE A 68 7.45 1.63 -2.59
CA PHE A 68 7.25 2.96 -2.05
C PHE A 68 8.17 3.30 -0.88
N ASP A 69 8.96 2.37 -0.36
CA ASP A 69 9.95 2.65 0.69
C ASP A 69 10.82 3.85 0.32
N SER A 70 10.83 4.84 1.20
CA SER A 70 11.67 6.03 1.11
C SER A 70 12.28 6.40 2.45
N SER A 71 12.39 5.42 3.35
CA SER A 71 13.21 5.53 4.54
C SER A 71 14.68 5.76 4.18
N GLU A 72 15.40 6.49 5.04
CA GLU A 72 16.85 6.69 4.88
C GLU A 72 17.62 5.37 4.97
N VAL A 73 17.19 4.50 5.88
CA VAL A 73 17.63 3.12 5.99
C VAL A 73 16.54 2.23 5.39
N GLU A 74 16.89 1.44 4.38
CA GLU A 74 15.95 0.60 3.63
C GLU A 74 15.00 -0.15 4.58
N LEU A 75 13.68 0.03 4.38
CA LEU A 75 12.58 -0.59 5.11
C LEU A 75 12.53 -0.28 6.62
N SER A 76 13.21 0.76 7.12
CA SER A 76 13.25 1.04 8.57
C SER A 76 11.86 1.28 9.16
N TYR A 77 11.02 2.06 8.48
CA TYR A 77 9.65 2.31 8.92
C TYR A 77 8.85 1.01 9.03
N PHE A 78 9.04 0.10 8.08
CA PHE A 78 8.36 -1.18 8.09
C PHE A 78 8.86 -2.08 9.23
N ARG A 79 10.17 -2.06 9.52
CA ARG A 79 10.72 -2.77 10.69
C ARG A 79 10.12 -2.24 12.00
N GLU A 80 10.09 -0.93 12.18
CA GLU A 80 9.50 -0.27 13.35
C GLU A 80 8.02 -0.64 13.52
N LYS A 81 7.23 -0.60 12.44
CA LYS A 81 5.82 -1.03 12.50
C LYS A 81 5.65 -2.50 12.89
N ILE A 82 6.57 -3.38 12.50
CA ILE A 82 6.52 -4.79 12.91
C ILE A 82 6.88 -4.97 14.38
N GLU A 83 7.87 -4.23 14.88
CA GLU A 83 8.26 -4.26 16.29
C GLU A 83 7.11 -3.84 17.21
N GLU A 84 6.30 -2.88 16.76
CA GLU A 84 5.12 -2.41 17.49
C GLU A 84 3.88 -3.28 17.27
N SER A 85 3.80 -4.03 16.17
CA SER A 85 2.61 -4.80 15.78
C SER A 85 2.29 -5.92 16.76
N ASN A 86 0.99 -6.24 16.82
CA ASN A 86 0.48 -7.41 17.51
C ASN A 86 0.89 -8.74 16.84
N PHE A 87 1.43 -8.70 15.62
CA PHE A 87 1.75 -9.88 14.81
C PHE A 87 3.15 -9.77 14.19
N SER A 88 3.84 -10.91 14.08
CA SER A 88 5.27 -11.00 13.69
C SER A 88 5.64 -10.43 12.32
N TYR A 89 4.68 -10.02 11.50
CA TYR A 89 4.90 -9.46 10.17
C TYR A 89 4.10 -8.18 9.93
N GLY A 90 3.67 -7.50 10.99
CA GLY A 90 2.98 -6.21 10.91
C GLY A 90 1.54 -6.32 10.40
N LEU A 91 0.99 -7.53 10.36
CA LEU A 91 -0.25 -7.84 9.65
C LEU A 91 -1.01 -8.97 10.35
N TYR A 92 -2.34 -8.85 10.42
CA TYR A 92 -3.21 -9.92 10.90
C TYR A 92 -3.02 -11.20 10.05
N PRO A 93 -2.77 -12.37 10.68
CA PRO A 93 -2.27 -13.55 9.95
C PRO A 93 -3.34 -14.35 9.17
N ASN A 94 -4.62 -14.06 9.34
CA ASN A 94 -5.72 -14.86 8.78
C ASN A 94 -6.61 -14.02 7.85
N PHE A 95 -6.05 -13.26 6.92
CA PHE A 95 -6.83 -12.43 5.99
C PHE A 95 -7.47 -13.25 4.84
N PHE A 96 -6.88 -14.39 4.43
CA PHE A 96 -7.52 -15.25 3.42
C PHE A 96 -8.60 -16.15 4.03
N SER A 97 -8.38 -16.67 5.25
CA SER A 97 -9.42 -17.30 6.07
C SER A 97 -10.12 -16.31 7.01
N PHE A 98 -10.40 -15.10 6.52
CA PHE A 98 -10.90 -14.00 7.35
C PHE A 98 -12.23 -14.33 8.02
N ASN A 99 -12.24 -14.24 9.34
CA ASN A 99 -13.44 -14.30 10.15
C ASN A 99 -13.59 -12.96 10.89
N GLU A 100 -14.57 -12.15 10.46
CA GLU A 100 -14.75 -10.79 10.97
C GLU A 100 -15.00 -10.76 12.49
N ASN A 101 -15.75 -11.73 13.04
CA ASN A 101 -16.00 -11.81 14.48
C ASN A 101 -14.70 -12.07 15.26
N THR A 102 -13.86 -12.96 14.78
CA THR A 102 -12.57 -13.28 15.41
C THR A 102 -11.62 -12.09 15.32
N TYR A 103 -11.58 -11.43 14.16
CA TYR A 103 -10.80 -10.21 13.94
C TYR A 103 -11.24 -9.09 14.89
N ARG A 104 -12.53 -8.78 14.96
CA ARG A 104 -13.07 -7.72 15.83
C ARG A 104 -12.88 -8.03 17.31
N LYS A 105 -13.05 -9.29 17.71
CA LYS A 105 -12.81 -9.72 19.11
C LYS A 105 -11.34 -9.55 19.52
N PHE A 106 -10.40 -9.75 18.59
CA PHE A 106 -8.99 -9.49 18.87
C PHE A 106 -8.77 -8.00 19.16
N TYR A 107 -9.25 -7.12 18.28
CA TYR A 107 -9.03 -5.68 18.38
C TYR A 107 -9.91 -4.96 19.41
N SER A 108 -10.97 -5.58 19.94
CA SER A 108 -11.70 -5.01 21.07
C SER A 108 -10.88 -4.93 22.36
N GLY A 109 -9.80 -5.71 22.46
CA GLY A 109 -8.92 -5.76 23.63
C GLY A 109 -7.48 -5.32 23.35
N ASN A 110 -7.15 -4.94 22.12
CA ASN A 110 -5.79 -4.60 21.71
C ASN A 110 -5.80 -3.37 20.82
N GLU A 111 -4.86 -2.45 21.06
CA GLU A 111 -4.64 -1.32 20.18
C GLU A 111 -4.20 -1.80 18.79
N ILE A 112 -4.71 -1.17 17.74
CA ILE A 112 -4.35 -1.50 16.36
C ILE A 112 -3.01 -0.85 16.02
N LYS A 113 -2.02 -1.68 15.65
CA LYS A 113 -0.65 -1.24 15.37
C LYS A 113 -0.14 -1.71 13.99
N GLU A 114 -0.96 -2.48 13.29
CA GLU A 114 -0.67 -3.00 11.96
C GLU A 114 -0.71 -1.90 10.89
N ASP A 115 0.07 -2.07 9.82
CA ASP A 115 0.09 -1.13 8.69
C ASP A 115 -1.16 -1.24 7.80
N ILE A 116 -1.86 -2.37 7.84
CA ILE A 116 -3.12 -2.60 7.15
C ILE A 116 -4.14 -3.19 8.12
N TYR A 117 -5.28 -2.53 8.27
CA TYR A 117 -6.36 -3.00 9.12
C TYR A 117 -7.74 -2.52 8.64
N LEU A 118 -8.78 -3.24 9.03
CA LEU A 118 -10.18 -2.90 8.83
C LEU A 118 -10.75 -2.25 10.10
N THR A 119 -11.40 -1.09 9.97
CA THR A 119 -12.05 -0.37 11.06
C THR A 119 -13.43 -0.94 11.41
N GLU A 120 -14.06 -0.38 12.45
CA GLU A 120 -15.47 -0.67 12.78
C GLU A 120 -16.41 -0.29 11.65
N ASP A 121 -16.20 0.88 11.05
CA ASP A 121 -16.97 1.40 9.91
C ASP A 121 -16.69 0.70 8.57
N ARG A 122 -15.92 -0.39 8.58
CA ARG A 122 -15.50 -1.16 7.39
C ARG A 122 -14.68 -0.33 6.39
N ASP A 123 -13.91 0.61 6.89
CA ASP A 123 -12.85 1.27 6.14
C ASP A 123 -11.53 0.51 6.30
N ILE A 124 -10.77 0.41 5.22
CA ILE A 124 -9.42 -0.13 5.21
C ILE A 124 -8.47 1.03 5.42
N THR A 125 -7.67 0.97 6.49
CA THR A 125 -6.52 1.86 6.67
C THR A 125 -5.28 1.17 6.12
N PHE A 126 -4.51 1.88 5.29
CA PHE A 126 -3.20 1.47 4.83
C PHE A 126 -2.17 2.57 5.09
N SER A 127 -1.24 2.28 5.99
CA SER A 127 -0.18 3.18 6.45
C SER A 127 1.15 2.91 5.75
N LEU A 128 1.88 3.98 5.40
CA LEU A 128 3.25 3.91 4.90
C LEU A 128 4.11 5.03 5.49
N ASN A 129 5.43 4.88 5.29
CA ASN A 129 6.44 5.89 5.56
C ASN A 129 6.14 7.22 4.81
N PRO A 130 6.75 8.34 5.23
CA PRO A 130 6.62 9.63 4.54
C PRO A 130 6.96 9.51 3.06
N LEU A 131 6.09 10.01 2.19
CA LEU A 131 6.29 10.01 0.73
C LEU A 131 6.21 11.43 0.16
N ASP A 132 6.98 11.68 -0.91
CA ASP A 132 6.73 12.85 -1.76
C ASP A 132 5.34 12.78 -2.39
N ASP A 133 4.72 13.94 -2.60
CA ASP A 133 3.39 14.05 -3.23
C ASP A 133 3.30 13.31 -4.58
N LYS A 134 4.37 13.30 -5.39
CA LYS A 134 4.40 12.54 -6.65
C LYS A 134 4.23 11.02 -6.44
N TYR A 135 4.76 10.47 -5.34
CA TYR A 135 4.63 9.06 -5.00
C TYR A 135 3.30 8.79 -4.29
N ILE A 136 2.80 9.73 -3.47
CA ILE A 136 1.43 9.68 -2.94
C ILE A 136 0.42 9.58 -4.09
N LEU A 137 0.58 10.42 -5.12
CA LEU A 137 -0.27 10.41 -6.30
C LEU A 137 -0.16 9.12 -7.11
N ALA A 138 1.04 8.58 -7.26
CA ALA A 138 1.25 7.28 -7.92
C ALA A 138 0.56 6.14 -7.15
N LEU A 139 0.72 6.08 -5.82
CA LEU A 139 0.06 5.08 -4.98
C LEU A 139 -1.46 5.24 -5.01
N ALA A 140 -1.98 6.46 -4.91
CA ALA A 140 -3.40 6.74 -5.05
C ALA A 140 -3.96 6.25 -6.39
N TYR A 141 -3.20 6.42 -7.49
CA TYR A 141 -3.58 5.91 -8.81
C TYR A 141 -3.60 4.38 -8.86
N LEU A 142 -2.58 3.71 -8.31
CA LEU A 142 -2.54 2.25 -8.23
C LEU A 142 -3.68 1.69 -7.38
N LEU A 143 -3.94 2.27 -6.20
CA LEU A 143 -5.06 1.87 -5.36
C LEU A 143 -6.39 2.06 -6.11
N ASN A 144 -6.56 3.20 -6.78
CA ASN A 144 -7.76 3.48 -7.56
C ASN A 144 -7.99 2.46 -8.68
N LYS A 145 -6.93 2.10 -9.42
CA LYS A 145 -7.04 1.23 -10.59
C LYS A 145 -6.93 -0.26 -10.33
N LEU A 146 -6.25 -0.69 -9.27
CA LEU A 146 -6.03 -2.11 -8.98
C LEU A 146 -6.97 -2.64 -7.90
N ILE A 147 -7.30 -1.80 -6.90
CA ILE A 147 -8.10 -2.20 -5.74
C ILE A 147 -9.54 -1.72 -5.89
N ILE A 148 -9.75 -0.46 -6.26
CA ILE A 148 -11.09 0.15 -6.23
C ILE A 148 -11.86 -0.13 -7.53
N ASP A 149 -11.21 -0.09 -8.69
CA ASP A 149 -11.82 -0.42 -9.98
C ASP A 149 -12.26 -1.89 -10.01
N ASP A 150 -13.56 -2.13 -10.21
CA ASP A 150 -14.15 -3.45 -10.11
C ASP A 150 -13.61 -4.41 -11.18
N CYS A 151 -13.45 -3.95 -12.42
CA CYS A 151 -12.99 -4.77 -13.54
C CYS A 151 -11.57 -5.29 -13.32
N ASN A 152 -10.66 -4.41 -12.89
CA ASN A 152 -9.29 -4.82 -12.57
C ASN A 152 -9.22 -5.63 -11.27
N ARG A 153 -9.99 -5.25 -10.24
CA ARG A 153 -10.04 -5.99 -8.97
C ARG A 153 -10.48 -7.44 -9.20
N GLU A 154 -11.52 -7.67 -9.98
CA GLU A 154 -12.02 -9.03 -10.28
C GLU A 154 -10.93 -9.86 -10.95
N LYS A 155 -10.30 -9.34 -12.02
CA LYS A 155 -9.20 -10.04 -12.71
C LYS A 155 -8.03 -10.37 -11.80
N LEU A 156 -7.61 -9.43 -10.96
CA LEU A 156 -6.50 -9.64 -10.02
C LEU A 156 -6.88 -10.62 -8.91
N THR A 157 -8.10 -10.52 -8.39
CA THR A 157 -8.61 -11.45 -7.37
C THR A 157 -8.66 -12.87 -7.92
N ASP A 158 -9.11 -13.06 -9.16
CA ASP A 158 -9.10 -14.36 -9.83
C ASP A 158 -7.68 -14.88 -10.04
N TYR A 159 -6.76 -14.01 -10.49
CA TYR A 159 -5.35 -14.36 -10.67
C TYR A 159 -4.71 -14.83 -9.36
N PHE A 160 -4.99 -14.13 -8.25
CA PHE A 160 -4.46 -14.45 -6.93
C PHE A 160 -5.38 -15.37 -6.10
N ALA A 161 -6.42 -15.98 -6.68
CA ALA A 161 -7.41 -16.75 -5.93
C ALA A 161 -6.83 -17.94 -5.15
N LYS A 162 -5.66 -18.45 -5.59
CA LYS A 162 -4.94 -19.57 -4.95
C LYS A 162 -3.81 -19.13 -4.02
N ILE A 163 -3.60 -17.82 -3.84
CA ILE A 163 -2.58 -17.35 -2.91
C ILE A 163 -3.01 -17.66 -1.47
N ARG A 164 -2.04 -18.00 -0.62
CA ARG A 164 -2.25 -18.36 0.79
C ARG A 164 -1.66 -17.30 1.71
N ASP A 165 -2.17 -17.21 2.95
CA ASP A 165 -1.67 -16.28 3.98
C ASP A 165 -0.14 -16.42 4.16
N ASP A 166 0.37 -17.66 4.19
CA ASP A 166 1.79 -17.93 4.38
C ASP A 166 2.66 -17.38 3.24
N ILE A 167 2.16 -17.28 2.01
CA ILE A 167 2.91 -16.70 0.89
C ILE A 167 3.07 -15.19 1.07
N VAL A 168 1.99 -14.49 1.44
CA VAL A 168 2.04 -13.04 1.69
C VAL A 168 2.94 -12.73 2.88
N ILE A 169 2.79 -13.48 3.96
CA ILE A 169 3.64 -13.42 5.15
C ILE A 169 5.10 -13.68 4.79
N ASN A 170 5.39 -14.74 4.02
CA ASN A 170 6.74 -15.05 3.57
C ASN A 170 7.30 -13.96 2.65
N GLY A 171 6.46 -13.30 1.86
CA GLY A 171 6.82 -12.13 1.06
C GLY A 171 7.31 -10.99 1.95
N ARG A 172 6.52 -10.59 2.96
CA ARG A 172 6.90 -9.55 3.94
C ARG A 172 8.18 -9.94 4.69
N ARG A 173 8.28 -11.19 5.16
CA ARG A 173 9.48 -11.74 5.80
C ARG A 173 10.71 -11.67 4.89
N SER A 174 10.57 -12.04 3.62
CA SER A 174 11.67 -12.07 2.66
C SER A 174 12.20 -10.67 2.42
N ILE A 175 11.31 -9.68 2.26
CA ILE A 175 11.66 -8.27 2.04
C ILE A 175 12.48 -7.74 3.21
N LEU A 176 12.08 -8.04 4.44
CA LEU A 176 12.82 -7.62 5.64
C LEU A 176 14.21 -8.27 5.74
N ALA A 177 14.29 -9.56 5.46
CA ALA A 177 15.51 -10.34 5.68
C ALA A 177 16.59 -10.07 4.63
N ASN A 178 16.19 -9.78 3.38
CA ASN A 178 17.13 -9.70 2.26
C ASN A 178 17.18 -8.32 1.61
N GLY A 179 16.29 -7.41 1.99
CA GLY A 179 16.17 -6.11 1.35
C GLY A 179 15.53 -6.17 -0.03
N ILE A 180 15.22 -5.01 -0.61
CA ILE A 180 14.46 -4.91 -1.88
C ILE A 180 15.31 -5.44 -3.05
N GLN A 181 16.64 -5.32 -2.95
CA GLN A 181 17.59 -5.65 -4.01
C GLN A 181 17.93 -7.14 -4.10
N ALA A 182 17.52 -7.97 -3.15
CA ALA A 182 17.81 -9.40 -3.25
C ALA A 182 17.17 -10.01 -4.50
N PHE A 183 17.95 -10.81 -5.22
CA PHE A 183 17.61 -11.35 -6.55
C PHE A 183 16.20 -11.98 -6.66
N TYR A 184 15.74 -12.67 -5.61
CA TYR A 184 14.41 -13.25 -5.60
C TYR A 184 13.33 -12.17 -5.54
N LEU A 185 13.53 -11.12 -4.73
CA LEU A 185 12.57 -10.04 -4.55
C LEU A 185 12.53 -9.08 -5.73
N SER A 186 13.66 -8.81 -6.38
CA SER A 186 13.67 -8.03 -7.62
C SER A 186 12.88 -8.73 -8.74
N LYS A 187 12.92 -10.06 -8.82
CA LYS A 187 12.14 -10.82 -9.81
C LYS A 187 10.65 -10.89 -9.55
N TYR A 188 10.20 -10.77 -8.30
CA TYR A 188 8.79 -10.79 -7.97
C TYR A 188 8.25 -9.39 -7.72
N VAL A 189 8.77 -8.68 -6.72
CA VAL A 189 8.24 -7.38 -6.29
C VAL A 189 8.45 -6.29 -7.35
N VAL A 190 9.69 -6.11 -7.80
CA VAL A 190 10.02 -5.07 -8.79
C VAL A 190 9.37 -5.37 -10.15
N VAL A 191 9.41 -6.63 -10.61
CA VAL A 191 8.75 -7.03 -11.87
C VAL A 191 7.24 -6.83 -11.82
N TRP A 192 6.56 -7.26 -10.74
CA TRP A 192 5.12 -7.06 -10.63
C TRP A 192 4.74 -5.58 -10.60
N MET A 193 5.51 -4.76 -9.89
CA MET A 193 5.27 -3.32 -9.88
C MET A 193 5.42 -2.71 -11.29
N LEU A 194 6.42 -3.13 -12.07
CA LEU A 194 6.57 -2.70 -13.47
C LEU A 194 5.41 -3.17 -14.34
N ILE A 195 4.99 -4.43 -14.22
CA ILE A 195 3.85 -5.00 -14.96
C ILE A 195 2.57 -4.19 -14.67
N PHE A 196 2.31 -3.86 -13.40
CA PHE A 196 1.16 -3.04 -13.05
C PHE A 196 1.24 -1.64 -13.65
N CYS A 197 2.41 -0.99 -13.59
CA CYS A 197 2.61 0.31 -14.23
C CYS A 197 2.40 0.25 -15.74
N GLU A 198 3.04 -0.68 -16.43
CA GLU A 198 2.98 -0.83 -17.88
C GLU A 198 1.55 -1.12 -18.35
N GLY A 199 0.88 -2.10 -17.74
CA GLY A 199 -0.49 -2.44 -18.09
C GLY A 199 -1.46 -1.27 -17.91
N LEU A 200 -1.29 -0.48 -16.85
CA LEU A 200 -2.10 0.74 -16.65
C LEU A 200 -1.73 1.85 -17.63
N MET A 201 -0.45 2.05 -17.96
CA MET A 201 0.02 3.04 -18.94
C MET A 201 -0.38 2.71 -20.39
N GLU A 202 -0.58 1.44 -20.71
CA GLU A 202 -1.13 0.99 -21.99
C GLU A 202 -2.65 1.17 -22.05
N THR A 203 -3.34 1.00 -20.91
CA THR A 203 -4.81 1.02 -20.85
C THR A 203 -5.38 2.43 -20.68
N TYR A 204 -4.74 3.29 -19.89
CA TYR A 204 -5.28 4.61 -19.51
C TYR A 204 -4.34 5.75 -19.93
N GLU A 205 -4.89 6.71 -20.67
CA GLU A 205 -4.14 7.83 -21.23
C GLU A 205 -3.42 8.68 -20.16
N ASP A 206 -4.05 8.88 -19.00
CA ASP A 206 -3.49 9.69 -17.92
C ASP A 206 -2.53 8.93 -16.99
N ALA A 207 -2.42 7.60 -17.12
CA ALA A 207 -1.62 6.79 -16.21
C ALA A 207 -0.15 7.18 -16.21
N ARG A 208 0.43 7.52 -17.37
CA ARG A 208 1.85 7.94 -17.46
C ARG A 208 2.16 9.14 -16.59
N PHE A 209 1.24 10.11 -16.52
CA PHE A 209 1.42 11.30 -15.69
C PHE A 209 1.57 10.94 -14.21
N PHE A 210 0.78 9.98 -13.72
CA PHE A 210 0.81 9.56 -12.32
C PHE A 210 1.89 8.52 -12.02
N LEU A 211 2.14 7.60 -12.94
CA LEU A 211 2.94 6.40 -12.68
C LEU A 211 4.40 6.52 -13.12
N ASN A 212 4.77 7.47 -13.99
CA ASN A 212 6.16 7.66 -14.39
C ASN A 212 7.13 7.81 -13.20
N PRO A 213 6.84 8.62 -12.16
CA PRO A 213 7.75 8.79 -11.03
C PRO A 213 8.12 7.47 -10.34
N ILE A 214 7.12 6.61 -10.09
CA ILE A 214 7.37 5.32 -9.43
C ILE A 214 7.97 4.32 -10.42
N TYR A 215 7.51 4.29 -11.67
CA TYR A 215 8.05 3.40 -12.71
C TYR A 215 9.55 3.62 -12.92
N GLU A 216 10.01 4.87 -13.03
CA GLU A 216 11.43 5.18 -13.19
C GLU A 216 12.26 4.79 -11.96
N LYS A 217 11.74 5.03 -10.75
CA LYS A 217 12.38 4.61 -9.49
C LYS A 217 12.61 3.10 -9.48
N ILE A 218 11.56 2.33 -9.78
CA ILE A 218 11.58 0.86 -9.76
C ILE A 218 12.44 0.28 -10.89
N ASN A 219 12.40 0.87 -12.07
CA ASN A 219 13.21 0.42 -13.20
C ASN A 219 14.72 0.63 -12.93
N LYS A 220 15.11 1.65 -12.15
CA LYS A 220 16.50 1.82 -11.69
C LYS A 220 16.93 0.72 -10.72
N LEU A 221 16.04 0.31 -9.81
CA LEU A 221 16.31 -0.81 -8.90
C LEU A 221 16.50 -2.13 -9.64
N LYS A 222 15.73 -2.37 -10.72
CA LYS A 222 15.90 -3.53 -11.60
C LYS A 222 17.31 -3.57 -12.21
N ARG A 223 17.76 -2.43 -12.75
CA ARG A 223 19.06 -2.32 -13.45
C ARG A 223 20.27 -2.35 -12.51
N ALA A 224 20.11 -2.03 -11.24
CA ALA A 224 21.19 -2.17 -10.25
C ALA A 224 21.51 -3.65 -9.94
N CYS A 225 20.65 -4.58 -10.38
CA CYS A 225 20.81 -6.03 -10.21
C CYS A 225 21.35 -6.74 -11.47
N ASP A 226 21.52 -6.03 -12.59
CA ASP A 226 22.10 -6.53 -13.86
C ASP A 226 23.57 -6.08 -13.99
#